data_AF-A0A968TL45-F1
#
_entry.id   AF-A0A968TL45-F1
#
_cell.length_a   1.000
_cell.length_b   1.000
_cell.length_c   1.000
_cell.angle_alpha   90.00
_cell.angle_beta   90.00
_cell.angle_gamma   90.00
#
_symmetry.space_group_name_H-M   'P 1'
#
loop_
_entity.id
_entity.type
_entity.pdbx_description
1 polymer ?
#
loop_
_entity_poly.entity_id
_entity_poly.type
_entity_poly.pdbx_seq_one_letter_code
_entity_poly.pdbx_strand_id
1 'polypeptide(L)'
;PARRPLAGSLQSGVVTLYDGELGVAVVNFGRAQGARVGLPFRILRDRRVIGHCRLIEVREYLSAAKIEQVLENTQVQEGDRLLLETMIKR
;
A
#
# COMPACT_ATOMS: atom_id res chain seq x y z
N PRO A 1 -12.93 12.62 -15.33
CA PRO A 1 -12.17 11.98 -14.23
C PRO A 1 -11.14 10.97 -14.78
N ALA A 2 -9.85 11.15 -14.46
CA ALA A 2 -8.79 10.24 -14.89
C ALA A 2 -9.00 8.87 -14.25
N ARG A 3 -9.14 7.82 -15.07
CA ARG A 3 -9.16 6.43 -14.59
C ARG A 3 -7.76 6.15 -14.05
N ARG A 4 -7.58 6.18 -12.72
CA ARG A 4 -6.33 5.72 -12.10
C ARG A 4 -6.15 4.25 -12.47
N PRO A 5 -5.00 3.84 -13.03
CA PRO A 5 -4.78 2.47 -13.47
C PRO A 5 -4.84 1.52 -12.28
N LEU A 6 -5.58 0.42 -12.44
CA LEU A 6 -5.57 -0.69 -11.49
C LEU A 6 -4.22 -1.40 -11.58
N ALA A 7 -3.68 -1.86 -10.46
CA ALA A 7 -2.45 -2.63 -10.49
C ALA A 7 -2.70 -3.98 -11.20
N GLY A 8 -1.78 -4.36 -12.09
CA GLY A 8 -1.82 -5.66 -12.75
C GLY A 8 -1.52 -6.83 -11.81
N SER A 9 -0.94 -6.59 -10.63
CA SER A 9 -0.66 -7.61 -9.62
C SER A 9 -0.59 -7.01 -8.21
N LEU A 10 -0.71 -7.87 -7.19
CA LEU A 10 -0.52 -7.52 -5.77
C LEU A 10 0.94 -7.14 -5.43
N GLN A 11 1.89 -7.55 -6.26
CA GLN A 11 3.31 -7.40 -5.94
C GLN A 11 3.76 -5.93 -5.94
N SER A 12 3.13 -5.06 -6.73
CA SER A 12 3.46 -3.64 -6.75
C SER A 12 2.20 -2.80 -6.93
N GLY A 13 1.65 -2.31 -5.81
CA GLY A 13 0.58 -1.32 -5.81
C GLY A 13 1.10 0.10 -5.70
N VAL A 14 0.20 1.05 -5.93
CA VAL A 14 0.46 2.48 -5.83
C VAL A 14 -0.56 3.11 -4.89
N VAL A 15 -0.08 3.97 -4.00
CA VAL A 15 -0.91 4.82 -3.15
C VAL A 15 -1.63 5.84 -4.03
N THR A 16 -2.95 5.81 -3.98
CA THR A 16 -3.84 6.70 -4.73
C THR A 16 -4.44 7.80 -3.88
N LEU A 17 -4.41 7.65 -2.56
CA LEU A 17 -4.85 8.66 -1.61
C LEU A 17 -4.22 8.34 -0.26
N TYR A 18 -3.89 9.37 0.51
CA TYR A 18 -3.43 9.23 1.89
C TYR A 18 -4.20 10.19 2.78
N ASP A 19 -4.80 9.63 3.84
CA ASP A 19 -5.38 10.39 4.94
C ASP A 19 -4.37 10.40 6.10
N GLY A 20 -3.75 11.56 6.29
CA GLY A 20 -2.72 11.75 7.32
C GLY A 20 -3.26 11.78 8.75
N GLU A 21 -4.52 12.20 8.94
CA GLU A 21 -5.14 12.22 10.27
C GLU A 21 -5.45 10.80 10.74
N LEU A 22 -5.96 9.97 9.82
CA LEU A 22 -6.25 8.56 10.12
C LEU A 22 -5.01 7.66 9.98
N GLY A 23 -3.95 8.12 9.32
CA GLY A 23 -2.79 7.31 8.99
C GLY A 23 -3.16 6.13 8.08
N VAL A 24 -4.05 6.36 7.11
CA VAL A 24 -4.59 5.34 6.21
C VAL A 24 -4.34 5.72 4.75
N ALA A 25 -3.77 4.81 3.98
CA ALA A 25 -3.57 4.96 2.54
C ALA A 25 -4.54 4.09 1.74
N VAL A 26 -5.02 4.58 0.60
CA VAL A 26 -5.80 3.80 -0.36
C VAL A 26 -4.90 3.36 -1.51
N VAL A 27 -4.90 2.07 -1.83
CA VAL A 27 -4.05 1.48 -2.87
C VAL A 27 -4.84 0.81 -3.98
N ASN A 28 -4.27 0.82 -5.19
CA ASN A 28 -4.93 0.44 -6.44
C ASN A 28 -4.96 -1.08 -6.73
N PHE A 29 -5.01 -1.92 -5.69
CA PHE A 29 -5.25 -3.36 -5.82
C PHE A 29 -6.24 -3.84 -4.76
N GLY A 30 -6.87 -4.98 -5.00
CA GLY A 30 -7.82 -5.60 -4.08
C GLY A 30 -7.88 -7.12 -4.22
N ARG A 31 -9.04 -7.69 -3.88
CA ARG A 31 -9.33 -9.13 -3.92
C ARG A 31 -9.03 -9.74 -5.29
N ALA A 32 -9.28 -9.02 -6.38
CA ALA A 32 -9.01 -9.48 -7.74
C ALA A 32 -7.51 -9.76 -7.99
N GLN A 33 -6.62 -9.09 -7.24
CA GLN A 33 -5.17 -9.32 -7.28
C GLN A 33 -4.70 -10.30 -6.18
N GLY A 34 -5.61 -10.81 -5.34
CA GLY A 34 -5.30 -11.72 -4.24
C GLY A 34 -5.00 -11.03 -2.90
N ALA A 35 -5.29 -9.73 -2.78
CA ALA A 35 -5.12 -9.00 -1.52
C ALA A 35 -6.03 -9.56 -0.42
N ARG A 36 -5.55 -9.53 0.82
CA ARG A 36 -6.29 -9.94 2.01
C ARG A 36 -5.98 -8.99 3.15
N VAL A 37 -6.97 -8.75 4.01
CA VAL A 37 -6.76 -8.02 5.27
C VAL A 37 -5.64 -8.71 6.04
N GLY A 38 -4.76 -7.91 6.63
CA GLY A 38 -3.62 -8.39 7.41
C GLY A 38 -2.32 -8.57 6.62
N LEU A 39 -2.32 -8.49 5.29
CA LEU A 39 -1.08 -8.62 4.52
C LEU A 39 -0.15 -7.41 4.76
N PRO A 40 1.14 -7.67 5.07
CA PRO A 40 2.14 -6.63 5.28
C PRO A 40 2.77 -6.16 3.96
N PHE A 41 3.10 -4.87 3.90
CA PHE A 41 3.75 -4.24 2.76
C PHE A 41 4.81 -3.26 3.22
N ARG A 42 5.88 -3.17 2.42
CA ARG A 42 6.85 -2.08 2.48
C ARG A 42 6.37 -0.93 1.61
N ILE A 43 6.56 0.29 2.09
CA ILE A 43 6.25 1.54 1.37
C ILE A 43 7.55 2.04 0.72
N LEU A 44 7.54 2.27 -0.58
CA LEU A 44 8.69 2.71 -1.35
C LEU A 44 8.45 4.06 -2.01
N ARG A 45 9.45 4.95 -1.90
CA ARG A 45 9.59 6.18 -2.70
C ARG A 45 10.95 6.16 -3.39
N ASP A 46 10.97 6.35 -4.71
CA ASP A 46 12.20 6.32 -5.51
C ASP A 46 13.10 5.09 -5.24
N ARG A 47 12.48 3.91 -5.08
CA ARG A 47 13.11 2.62 -4.75
C ARG A 47 13.68 2.49 -3.33
N ARG A 48 13.53 3.52 -2.48
CA ARG A 48 13.90 3.45 -1.06
C ARG A 48 12.70 3.08 -0.22
N VAL A 49 12.89 2.19 0.74
CA VAL A 49 11.86 1.90 1.74
C VAL A 49 11.75 3.09 2.69
N ILE A 50 10.56 3.65 2.82
CA ILE A 50 10.25 4.77 3.72
C ILE A 50 9.36 4.38 4.88
N GLY A 51 8.83 3.15 4.90
CA GLY A 51 7.92 2.70 5.94
C GLY A 51 7.30 1.34 5.68
N HIS A 52 6.40 0.96 6.57
CA HIS A 52 5.65 -0.29 6.57
C HIS A 52 4.18 -0.03 6.83
N CYS A 53 3.33 -0.87 6.26
CA CYS A 53 1.89 -0.82 6.46
C CYS A 53 1.27 -2.21 6.36
N ARG A 54 0.01 -2.31 6.80
CA ARG A 54 -0.80 -3.51 6.67
C ARG A 54 -2.17 -3.20 6.10
N LEU A 55 -2.71 -4.10 5.28
CA LEU A 55 -4.08 -3.94 4.78
C LEU A 55 -5.10 -4.11 5.91
N ILE A 56 -6.02 -3.15 6.04
CA ILE A 56 -7.11 -3.17 7.04
C ILE A 56 -8.49 -3.34 6.41
N GLU A 57 -8.63 -2.98 5.13
CA GLU A 57 -9.86 -3.21 4.34
C GLU A 57 -9.45 -3.59 2.92
N VAL A 58 -10.17 -4.54 2.31
CA VAL A 58 -9.92 -4.98 0.93
C VAL A 58 -11.24 -5.07 0.17
N ARG A 59 -11.33 -4.30 -0.92
CA ARG A 59 -12.42 -4.34 -1.91
C ARG A 59 -11.98 -5.10 -3.15
N GLU A 60 -12.80 -5.12 -4.20
CA GLU A 60 -12.47 -5.86 -5.44
C GLU A 60 -11.14 -5.42 -6.04
N TYR A 61 -10.94 -4.11 -6.20
CA TYR A 61 -9.80 -3.52 -6.91
C TYR A 61 -9.04 -2.45 -6.11
N LEU A 62 -9.48 -2.16 -4.89
CA LEU A 62 -8.88 -1.17 -3.99
C LEU A 62 -8.72 -1.77 -2.60
N SER A 63 -7.72 -1.31 -1.85
CA SER A 63 -7.52 -1.68 -0.45
C SER A 63 -7.17 -0.45 0.37
N ALA A 64 -7.52 -0.47 1.65
CA ALA A 64 -7.05 0.50 2.63
C ALA A 64 -5.91 -0.13 3.44
N ALA A 65 -4.82 0.61 3.60
CA ALA A 65 -3.63 0.20 4.34
C ALA A 65 -3.40 1.14 5.53
N LYS A 66 -3.30 0.60 6.73
CA LYS A 66 -2.89 1.35 7.93
C LYS A 66 -1.38 1.47 7.95
N ILE A 67 -0.87 2.69 8.06
CA ILE A 67 0.57 2.94 8.19
C ILE A 67 0.98 2.55 9.61
N GLU A 68 1.96 1.65 9.73
CA GLU A 68 2.46 1.15 11.01
C GLU A 68 3.74 1.90 11.42
N GLN A 69 4.62 2.19 10.45
CA GLN A 69 5.86 2.91 10.68
C GLN A 69 6.28 3.69 9.43
N VAL A 70 6.88 4.85 9.62
CA VAL A 70 7.59 5.63 8.59
C VAL A 70 8.95 6.08 9.11
N LEU A 71 9.88 6.38 8.21
CA LEU A 71 11.16 7.00 8.59
C LEU A 71 10.91 8.41 9.15
N GLU A 72 11.83 8.87 9.99
CA GLU A 72 11.77 10.23 10.54
C GLU A 72 11.68 11.28 9.42
N ASN A 73 10.85 12.30 9.64
CA ASN A 73 10.61 13.40 8.69
C ASN A 73 10.09 12.95 7.32
N THR A 74 9.47 11.77 7.21
CA THR A 74 8.75 11.34 6.01
C THR A 74 7.28 11.07 6.27
N GLN A 75 6.46 11.30 5.25
CA GLN A 75 5.03 11.04 5.23
C GLN A 75 4.67 10.35 3.91
N VAL A 76 3.72 9.41 3.97
CA VAL A 76 3.21 8.72 2.80
C VAL A 76 2.46 9.71 1.90
N GLN A 77 2.54 9.53 0.59
CA GLN A 77 1.84 10.39 -0.37
C GLN A 77 1.36 9.61 -1.60
N GLU A 78 0.52 10.24 -2.43
CA GLU A 78 0.12 9.66 -3.71
C GLU A 78 1.34 9.37 -4.60
N GLY A 79 1.35 8.19 -5.23
CA GLY A 79 2.45 7.73 -6.08
C GLY A 79 3.47 6.84 -5.37
N ASP A 80 3.50 6.82 -4.03
CA ASP A 80 4.31 5.86 -3.28
C ASP A 80 3.89 4.43 -3.62
N ARG A 81 4.84 3.50 -3.61
CA ARG A 81 4.59 2.10 -3.99
C ARG A 81 4.47 1.20 -2.78
N LEU A 82 3.54 0.25 -2.83
CA LEU A 82 3.47 -0.86 -1.90
C LEU A 82 4.08 -2.11 -2.53
N LEU A 83 5.05 -2.70 -1.85
CA LEU A 83 5.70 -3.96 -2.23
C LEU A 83 5.39 -5.01 -1.16
N LEU A 84 4.78 -6.13 -1.57
CA LEU A 84 4.40 -7.21 -0.66
C LEU A 84 5.64 -7.69 0.11
N GLU A 85 5.52 -7.72 1.43
CA GLU A 85 6.58 -8.23 2.29
C GLU A 85 6.47 -9.76 2.33
N THR A 86 7.34 -10.42 1.58
CA THR A 86 7.45 -11.88 1.59
C THR A 86 8.31 -12.29 2.78
N MET A 87 7.66 -12.75 3.85
CA MET A 87 8.36 -13.45 4.91
C MET A 87 8.79 -14.82 4.37
N ILE A 88 10.06 -14.98 4.02
CA ILE A 88 10.64 -16.32 3.91
C ILE A 88 10.67 -16.87 5.34
N LYS A 89 9.67 -17.68 5.71
CA LYS A 89 9.79 -18.54 6.89
C LYS A 89 10.93 -19.50 6.60
N ARG A 90 12.07 -19.31 7.28
CA ARG A 90 13.10 -20.34 7.39
C ARG A 90 12.60 -21.46 8.28
#